data_AF-A0A944SW35-F1
#
_entry.id   AF-A0A944SW35-F1
#
_cell.length_a   1.000
_cell.length_b   1.000
_cell.length_c   1.000
_cell.angle_alpha   90.00
_cell.angle_beta   90.00
_cell.angle_gamma   90.00
#
_symmetry.space_group_name_H-M   'P 1'
#
loop_
_entity.id
_entity.type
_entity.pdbx_description
1 polymer ?
#
loop_
_entity_poly.entity_id
_entity_poly.type
_entity_poly.pdbx_seq_one_letter_code
_entity_poly.pdbx_strand_id
1 'polypeptide(L)'
;MADNNHYERRRFSRIPFDAQGHIIGKQGDLYPNCAVIDVCLKGLLLKKPDNWTGQLGQSYDIDLILDHAQVVIRMVSTVAHIDPEQIGFECQQLDLDSLSHLKRLISLNLADESLLHRELSTLISQ
;
A
#
# COMPACT_ATOMS: atom_id res chain seq x y z
N MET A 1 18.38 7.12 29.50
CA MET A 1 16.96 6.86 29.15
C MET A 1 16.81 7.33 27.71
N ALA A 2 16.84 6.41 26.75
CA ALA A 2 16.73 6.75 25.33
C ALA A 2 15.26 6.74 24.95
N ASP A 3 14.75 7.90 24.54
CA ASP A 3 13.35 8.09 24.16
C ASP A 3 12.98 7.22 22.96
N ASN A 4 12.03 6.34 23.21
CA ASN A 4 11.53 5.32 22.31
C ASN A 4 10.51 5.95 21.35
N ASN A 5 10.94 6.88 20.48
CA ASN A 5 10.04 7.58 19.55
C ASN A 5 10.30 7.23 18.07
N HIS A 6 10.20 5.95 17.71
CA HIS A 6 10.23 5.48 16.31
C HIS A 6 8.83 5.11 15.76
N TYR A 7 7.78 5.15 16.58
CA TYR A 7 6.42 4.74 16.15
C TYR A 7 5.55 5.91 15.63
N GLU A 8 5.88 7.17 15.92
CA GLU A 8 5.00 8.33 15.68
C GLU A 8 5.31 9.14 14.41
N ARG A 9 5.87 8.51 13.37
CA ARG A 9 6.08 9.16 12.05
C ARG A 9 5.05 8.77 10.99
N ARG A 10 4.24 7.74 11.24
CA ARG A 10 3.24 7.28 10.28
C ARG A 10 2.03 8.22 10.34
N ARG A 11 1.92 9.06 9.30
CA ARG A 11 0.83 10.03 9.14
C ARG A 11 -0.51 9.41 8.72
N PHE A 12 -0.46 8.19 8.17
CA PHE A 12 -1.61 7.46 7.67
C PHE A 12 -1.81 6.16 8.43
N SER A 13 -3.06 5.89 8.76
CA SER A 13 -3.52 4.68 9.43
C SER A 13 -3.41 3.49 8.49
N ARG A 14 -2.65 2.48 8.91
CA ARG A 14 -2.50 1.21 8.17
C ARG A 14 -3.53 0.21 8.67
N ILE A 15 -4.27 -0.36 7.74
CA ILE A 15 -5.32 -1.34 8.00
C ILE A 15 -4.75 -2.71 7.62
N PRO A 16 -4.70 -3.69 8.55
CA PRO A 16 -4.41 -5.08 8.21
C PRO A 16 -5.42 -5.55 7.17
N PHE A 17 -4.94 -6.13 6.07
CA PHE A 17 -5.81 -6.41 4.94
C PHE A 17 -5.43 -7.72 4.27
N ASP A 18 -6.27 -8.73 4.45
CA ASP A 18 -6.06 -10.07 3.89
C ASP A 18 -6.51 -10.10 2.43
N ALA A 19 -5.56 -9.84 1.53
CA ALA A 19 -5.77 -9.85 0.09
C ALA A 19 -4.50 -10.27 -0.66
N GLN A 20 -4.65 -10.42 -1.97
CA GLN A 20 -3.55 -10.71 -2.87
C GLN A 20 -3.19 -9.48 -3.69
N GLY A 21 -1.90 -9.28 -3.88
CA GLY A 21 -1.33 -8.26 -4.75
C GLY A 21 -0.49 -8.87 -5.87
N HIS A 22 -0.37 -8.16 -6.97
CA HIS A 22 0.62 -8.45 -8.02
C HIS A 22 1.58 -7.28 -8.13
N ILE A 23 2.88 -7.57 -8.07
CA ILE A 23 3.92 -6.56 -8.28
C ILE A 23 4.43 -6.73 -9.71
N ILE A 24 4.33 -5.67 -10.51
CA ILE A 24 4.61 -5.69 -11.95
C ILE A 24 5.75 -4.70 -12.22
N GLY A 25 6.90 -5.24 -12.63
CA GLY A 25 8.08 -4.48 -12.99
C GLY A 25 8.00 -3.94 -14.41
N LYS A 26 8.56 -2.75 -14.64
CA LYS A 26 8.62 -2.13 -15.97
C LYS A 26 9.48 -2.92 -16.98
N GLN A 27 10.32 -3.83 -16.51
CA GLN A 27 11.20 -4.68 -17.34
C GLN A 27 10.61 -6.08 -17.60
N GLY A 28 9.35 -6.32 -17.24
CA GLY A 28 8.66 -7.59 -17.44
C GLY A 28 8.69 -8.53 -16.25
N ASP A 29 9.32 -8.13 -15.14
CA ASP A 29 9.22 -8.87 -13.88
C ASP A 29 7.76 -8.93 -13.42
N LEU A 30 7.30 -10.11 -12.99
CA LEU A 30 5.98 -10.30 -12.42
C LEU A 30 6.10 -11.15 -11.16
N TYR A 31 5.60 -10.59 -10.05
CA TYR A 31 5.48 -11.30 -8.78
C TYR A 31 3.99 -11.44 -8.45
N PRO A 32 3.35 -12.55 -8.85
CA PRO A 32 1.91 -12.75 -8.63
C PRO A 32 1.62 -13.20 -7.19
N ASN A 33 0.38 -13.05 -6.76
CA ASN A 33 -0.16 -13.56 -5.49
C ASN A 33 0.73 -13.26 -4.26
N CYS A 34 1.24 -12.04 -4.19
CA CYS A 34 1.94 -11.57 -3.01
C CYS A 34 0.91 -11.24 -1.93
N ALA A 35 1.02 -11.83 -0.76
CA ALA A 35 0.12 -11.55 0.35
C ALA A 35 0.24 -10.09 0.77
N VAL A 36 -0.89 -9.38 0.85
CA VAL A 36 -0.97 -8.02 1.38
C VAL A 36 -1.01 -8.13 2.90
N ILE A 37 -0.17 -7.37 3.59
CA ILE A 37 -0.09 -7.37 5.05
C ILE A 37 -0.95 -6.22 5.57
N ASP A 38 -0.73 -5.02 5.05
CA ASP A 38 -1.51 -3.85 5.36
C ASP A 38 -1.61 -2.88 4.18
N VAL A 39 -2.61 -2.01 4.22
CA VAL A 39 -2.84 -0.95 3.23
C VAL A 39 -3.22 0.36 3.92
N CYS A 40 -2.81 1.48 3.33
CA CYS A 40 -3.29 2.81 3.68
C CYS A 40 -3.48 3.67 2.42
N LEU A 41 -3.95 4.91 2.57
CA LEU A 41 -4.15 5.81 1.42
C LEU A 41 -2.86 6.16 0.67
N LYS A 42 -1.69 6.03 1.32
CA LYS A 42 -0.39 6.42 0.75
C LYS A 42 0.49 5.24 0.35
N GLY A 43 0.02 4.00 0.50
CA GLY A 43 0.82 2.84 0.12
C GLY A 43 0.35 1.56 0.79
N LEU A 44 1.20 0.54 0.70
CA LEU A 44 0.89 -0.80 1.21
C LEU A 44 2.15 -1.56 1.60
N LEU A 45 1.95 -2.61 2.38
CA LEU A 45 2.96 -3.57 2.78
C LEU A 45 2.60 -4.93 2.21
N LEU A 46 3.52 -5.53 1.48
CA LEU A 46 3.37 -6.86 0.88
C LEU A 46 4.41 -7.81 1.48
N LYS A 47 4.05 -9.09 1.59
CA LYS A 47 5.03 -10.14 1.85
C LYS A 47 6.03 -10.19 0.69
N LYS A 48 7.31 -10.25 1.02
CA LYS A 48 8.38 -10.32 0.04
C LYS A 48 8.32 -11.66 -0.71
N PRO A 49 8.27 -11.68 -2.05
CA PRO A 49 8.37 -12.93 -2.81
C PRO A 49 9.80 -13.48 -2.77
N ASP A 50 9.95 -14.81 -2.83
CA ASP A 50 11.25 -15.49 -2.64
C ASP A 50 12.31 -15.07 -3.66
N ASN A 51 11.89 -14.72 -4.88
CA ASN A 51 12.75 -14.31 -6.00
C ASN A 51 12.79 -12.78 -6.18
N TRP A 52 12.52 -12.00 -5.13
CA TRP A 52 12.55 -10.54 -5.21
C TRP A 52 13.94 -10.01 -5.62
N THR A 53 13.99 -9.22 -6.70
CA THR A 53 15.21 -8.59 -7.22
C THR A 53 15.14 -7.06 -7.21
N GLY A 54 14.02 -6.48 -6.75
CA GLY A 54 13.81 -5.04 -6.75
C GLY A 54 14.60 -4.28 -5.70
N GLN A 55 14.85 -3.00 -5.99
CA GLN A 55 15.69 -2.13 -5.16
C GLN A 55 14.90 -0.99 -4.52
N LEU A 56 15.42 -0.42 -3.44
CA LEU A 56 14.90 0.80 -2.82
C LEU A 56 14.74 1.92 -3.87
N GLY A 57 13.60 2.61 -3.82
CA GLY A 57 13.26 3.70 -4.75
C GLY A 57 12.81 3.25 -6.14
N GLN A 58 12.92 1.96 -6.48
CA GLN A 58 12.47 1.45 -7.78
C GLN A 58 10.94 1.49 -7.89
N SER A 59 10.43 1.81 -9.08
CA SER A 59 9.00 1.95 -9.36
C SER A 59 8.40 0.67 -9.95
N TYR A 60 7.20 0.34 -9.50
CA TYR A 60 6.42 -0.83 -9.88
C TYR A 60 4.95 -0.45 -10.05
N ASP A 61 4.25 -1.12 -10.95
CA ASP A 61 2.78 -1.14 -10.91
C ASP A 61 2.36 -2.22 -9.90
N ILE A 62 1.34 -1.91 -9.11
CA ILE A 62 0.78 -2.84 -8.14
C ILE A 62 -0.71 -2.95 -8.39
N ASP A 63 -1.15 -4.18 -8.60
CA ASP A 63 -2.57 -4.55 -8.65
C ASP A 63 -2.94 -5.18 -7.31
N LEU A 64 -3.80 -4.50 -6.55
CA LEU A 64 -4.41 -5.02 -5.34
C LEU A 64 -5.78 -5.62 -5.67
N ILE A 65 -5.93 -6.91 -5.42
CA ILE A 65 -7.08 -7.71 -5.85
C ILE A 65 -8.10 -7.80 -4.73
N LEU A 66 -9.31 -7.33 -5.01
CA LEU A 66 -10.43 -7.28 -4.07
C LEU A 66 -11.59 -8.16 -4.56
N ASP A 67 -12.50 -8.51 -3.66
CA ASP A 67 -13.81 -9.14 -3.96
C ASP A 67 -13.73 -10.26 -5.00
N HIS A 68 -12.89 -11.27 -4.75
CA HIS A 68 -12.66 -12.40 -5.67
C HIS A 68 -12.25 -11.98 -7.11
N ALA A 69 -11.41 -10.95 -7.21
CA ALA A 69 -10.94 -10.35 -8.45
C ALA A 69 -11.99 -9.60 -9.29
N GLN A 70 -13.14 -9.25 -8.70
CA GLN A 70 -14.12 -8.37 -9.35
C GLN A 70 -13.68 -6.90 -9.34
N VAL A 71 -12.89 -6.51 -8.33
CA VAL A 71 -12.38 -5.15 -8.19
C VAL A 71 -10.86 -5.21 -8.09
N VAL A 72 -10.18 -4.34 -8.83
CA VAL A 72 -8.71 -4.23 -8.81
C VAL A 72 -8.34 -2.77 -8.59
N ILE A 73 -7.61 -2.50 -7.52
CA ILE A 73 -7.00 -1.18 -7.28
C ILE A 73 -5.61 -1.20 -7.92
N ARG A 74 -5.37 -0.31 -8.88
CA ARG A 74 -4.10 -0.21 -9.61
C ARG A 74 -3.35 1.02 -9.19
N MET A 75 -2.08 0.86 -8.82
CA MET A 75 -1.23 1.97 -8.39
C MET A 75 0.18 1.87 -8.93
N VAL A 76 0.75 3.01 -9.32
CA VAL A 76 2.20 3.14 -9.52
C VAL A 76 2.80 3.45 -8.17
N SER A 77 3.73 2.61 -7.71
CA SER A 77 4.34 2.73 -6.39
C SER A 77 5.85 2.56 -6.43
N THR A 78 6.54 3.20 -5.50
CA THR A 78 7.99 3.05 -5.31
C THR A 78 8.28 2.20 -4.08
N VAL A 79 9.36 1.43 -4.14
CA VAL A 79 9.85 0.66 -2.98
C VAL A 79 10.37 1.64 -1.93
N ALA A 80 9.64 1.76 -0.82
CA ALA A 80 9.97 2.67 0.29
C ALA A 80 10.87 2.02 1.35
N HIS A 81 10.75 0.70 1.55
CA HIS A 81 11.64 -0.10 2.38
C HIS A 81 11.58 -1.57 1.99
N ILE A 82 12.66 -2.29 2.29
CA ILE A 82 12.79 -3.74 2.09
C ILE A 82 13.29 -4.35 3.39
N ASP A 83 12.52 -5.28 3.94
CA ASP A 83 12.84 -6.06 5.13
C ASP A 83 13.07 -7.54 4.75
N PRO A 84 13.51 -8.41 5.68
CA PRO A 84 13.72 -9.83 5.40
C PRO A 84 12.49 -10.57 4.86
N GLU A 85 11.28 -10.19 5.27
CA GLU A 85 10.03 -10.91 4.92
C GLU A 85 8.98 -10.05 4.22
N GLN A 86 9.21 -8.75 4.07
CA GLN A 86 8.20 -7.81 3.59
C GLN A 86 8.82 -6.67 2.79
N ILE A 87 8.02 -6.07 1.91
CA ILE A 87 8.39 -4.89 1.12
C ILE A 87 7.30 -3.85 1.30
N GLY A 88 7.72 -2.66 1.71
CA GLY A 88 6.83 -1.51 1.79
C GLY A 88 6.88 -0.69 0.52
N PHE A 89 5.71 -0.35 0.01
CA PHE A 89 5.53 0.48 -1.16
C PHE A 89 4.85 1.79 -0.79
N GLU A 90 5.32 2.87 -1.40
CA GLU A 90 4.67 4.18 -1.36
C GLU A 90 3.97 4.44 -2.70
N CYS A 91 2.67 4.73 -2.64
CA CYS A 91 1.86 5.08 -3.79
C CYS A 91 2.29 6.45 -4.35
N GLN A 92 2.65 6.47 -5.63
CA GLN A 92 3.04 7.67 -6.37
C GLN A 92 1.90 8.16 -7.27
N GLN A 93 1.20 7.23 -7.94
CA GLN A 93 0.08 7.55 -8.82
C GLN A 93 -1.02 6.50 -8.67
N LEU A 94 -2.26 6.97 -8.70
CA LEU A 94 -3.46 6.17 -8.56
C LEU A 94 -4.52 6.79 -9.47
N ASP A 95 -5.20 5.99 -10.28
CA ASP A 95 -6.32 6.49 -11.08
C ASP A 95 -7.57 6.76 -10.20
N LEU A 96 -8.55 7.47 -10.76
CA LEU A 96 -9.73 7.93 -10.02
C LEU A 96 -10.62 6.77 -9.51
N ASP A 97 -10.74 5.70 -10.29
CA ASP A 97 -11.56 4.55 -9.93
C ASP A 97 -10.88 3.78 -8.80
N SER A 98 -9.56 3.53 -8.96
CA SER A 98 -8.71 2.94 -7.92
C SER A 98 -8.71 3.77 -6.63
N LEU A 99 -8.68 5.10 -6.71
CA LEU A 99 -8.81 5.99 -5.54
C LEU A 99 -10.16 5.84 -4.85
N SER A 100 -11.24 5.75 -5.61
CA SER A 100 -12.58 5.60 -5.08
C SER A 100 -12.73 4.26 -4.34
N HIS A 101 -12.21 3.18 -4.92
CA HIS A 101 -12.18 1.87 -4.27
C HIS A 101 -11.28 1.85 -3.03
N LEU A 102 -10.09 2.44 -3.10
CA LEU A 102 -9.19 2.52 -1.94
C LEU A 102 -9.82 3.32 -0.81
N LYS A 103 -10.40 4.49 -1.11
CA LYS A 103 -11.13 5.29 -0.12
C LYS A 103 -12.26 4.50 0.52
N ARG A 104 -13.01 3.73 -0.27
CA ARG A 104 -14.10 2.88 0.24
C ARG A 104 -13.56 1.80 1.16
N LEU A 105 -12.51 1.08 0.76
CA LEU A 105 -11.84 0.06 1.57
C LEU A 105 -11.39 0.65 2.91
N ILE A 106 -10.69 1.78 2.89
CA ILE A 106 -10.22 2.45 4.10
C ILE A 106 -11.41 2.90 4.97
N SER A 107 -12.45 3.49 4.38
CA SER A 107 -13.66 3.94 5.11
C SER A 107 -14.40 2.81 5.81
N LEU A 108 -14.43 1.61 5.22
CA LEU A 108 -15.12 0.45 5.79
C LEU A 108 -14.37 -0.16 6.97
N ASN A 109 -13.06 0.02 7.00
CA ASN A 109 -12.19 -0.52 8.04
C ASN A 109 -11.87 0.50 9.15
N LEU A 110 -12.08 1.80 8.90
CA LEU A 110 -12.00 2.82 9.94
C LEU A 110 -13.30 2.84 10.77
N ALA A 111 -13.16 2.89 12.09
CA ALA A 111 -14.30 2.93 13.00
C ALA A 111 -15.03 4.30 13.02
N ASP A 112 -14.38 5.36 12.52
CA ASP A 112 -14.87 6.74 12.61
C ASP A 112 -14.56 7.52 11.32
N GLU A 113 -15.59 8.18 10.77
CA GLU A 113 -15.50 9.00 9.56
C GLU A 113 -14.59 10.22 9.71
N SER A 114 -14.44 10.75 10.93
CA SER A 114 -13.52 11.86 11.22
C SER A 114 -12.05 11.49 11.01
N LEU A 115 -11.69 10.23 11.26
CA LEU A 115 -10.34 9.72 10.97
C LEU A 115 -10.09 9.70 9.48
N LEU A 116 -11.07 9.23 8.69
CA LEU A 116 -10.96 9.27 7.23
C LEU A 116 -10.79 10.70 6.72
N HIS A 117 -11.55 11.65 7.25
CA HIS A 117 -11.41 13.06 6.87
C HIS A 117 -10.01 13.58 7.15
N ARG A 118 -9.46 13.29 8.33
CA ARG A 118 -8.08 13.67 8.69
C ARG A 118 -7.05 13.07 7.73
N GLU A 119 -7.20 11.79 7.39
CA GLU A 119 -6.29 11.10 6.46
C GLU A 119 -6.34 11.75 5.07
N LEU A 120 -7.54 12.09 4.57
CA LEU A 120 -7.71 12.78 3.30
C LEU A 120 -7.12 14.21 3.33
N SER A 121 -7.34 14.97 4.40
CA SER A 121 -6.72 16.29 4.57
C SER A 121 -5.20 16.19 4.54
N THR A 122 -4.64 15.17 5.20
CA THR A 122 -3.20 14.90 5.24
C THR A 122 -2.63 14.49 3.88
N LEU A 123 -3.44 13.86 3.03
CA LEU A 123 -3.06 13.53 1.66
C LEU A 123 -2.98 14.78 0.76
N ILE A 124 -3.91 15.73 0.94
CA ILE A 124 -3.98 16.98 0.15
C ILE A 124 -2.91 18.00 0.59
N SER A 125 -2.51 17.97 1.87
CA SER A 125 -1.55 18.93 2.42
C SER A 125 -0.07 18.55 2.21
N GLN A 126 0.25 17.68 1.25
CA GLN A 126 1.61 17.19 0.97
C GLN A 126 2.07 17.52 -0.44
#